data_AF-A0AAD5YHI1-F1
#
_entry.id   AF-A0AAD5YHI1-F1
#
_cell.length_a   1.000
_cell.length_b   1.000
_cell.length_c   1.000
_cell.angle_alpha   90.00
_cell.angle_beta   90.00
_cell.angle_gamma   90.00
#
_symmetry.space_group_name_H-M   'P 1'
#
loop_
_entity.id
_entity.type
_entity.pdbx_description
1 polymer ?
#
loop_
_entity_poly.entity_id
_entity_poly.type
_entity_poly.pdbx_seq_one_letter_code
_entity_poly.pdbx_strand_id
1 'polypeptide(L)'
;MTTVPHLPPDGSFELVLRRKHLEQLRSVEIPDNHHDLPKMPWPLPGGGGPSPYEQLVQWSTQAKEQIAKAVSNRVVSPESIDWDNGLFTLLESAAVYLRDTDKVFQAVLEARKKTDEGNKRALQLLYDSQADIKKIAAMWGMNFEVICDLLKYSPEGYPMLNGPYCGVFFNNDRSKPFLGLAFKGTNPFSWSEVWKDLKFAMMLAAGNILWGSPLHRGFYQTMFLKFPHIDDVPLDFIKNMVDQFLQTYPGHSLGGAYATLCYAELMRLYNNDPTWYVTNPSEDTHTHLREAFFAGLKERQFVLRDLYTFGCPRVGGLMDDKDWARRYFDALGHHKGRSWRVGNSGDPVTKVPPAFPLISTWNHVDNGWKLDKGKDPVPLPTEVGTKPSFGFNPLLFGRHSTALYFQNLYNASTTGPKIEVEGVPEDPEGFKAGEITTENALAELGEEKEL
;
A
#
# COMPACT_ATOMS: atom_id res chain seq x y z
N MET A 1 6.61 4.77 -37.66
CA MET A 1 6.61 3.31 -37.37
C MET A 1 7.00 3.13 -35.91
N THR A 2 6.03 3.02 -35.01
CA THR A 2 6.29 2.69 -33.60
C THR A 2 6.50 1.19 -33.51
N THR A 3 7.73 0.77 -33.22
CA THR A 3 8.08 -0.64 -32.96
C THR A 3 7.18 -1.16 -31.85
N VAL A 4 6.45 -2.25 -32.12
CA VAL A 4 5.70 -2.97 -31.08
C VAL A 4 6.70 -3.34 -29.98
N PRO A 5 6.46 -3.00 -28.70
CA PRO A 5 7.36 -3.39 -27.64
C PRO A 5 7.45 -4.91 -27.60
N HIS A 6 8.64 -5.46 -27.89
CA HIS A 6 8.88 -6.88 -27.73
C HIS A 6 8.89 -7.22 -26.24
N LEU A 7 8.33 -8.38 -25.87
CA LEU A 7 8.47 -8.93 -24.52
C LEU A 7 9.95 -8.97 -24.13
N PRO A 8 10.27 -8.79 -22.83
CA PRO A 8 11.62 -8.97 -22.33
C PRO A 8 12.19 -10.35 -22.73
N PRO A 9 13.52 -10.49 -22.85
CA PRO A 9 14.16 -11.76 -23.20
C PRO A 9 13.70 -12.94 -22.33
N ASP A 10 13.66 -14.14 -22.89
CA ASP A 10 13.37 -15.36 -22.12
C ASP A 10 14.35 -15.51 -20.95
N GLY A 11 13.81 -15.80 -19.76
CA GLY A 11 14.58 -15.90 -18.52
C GLY A 11 14.93 -14.57 -17.85
N SER A 12 14.57 -13.43 -18.44
CA SER A 12 14.64 -12.14 -17.74
C SER A 12 13.75 -12.13 -16.50
N PHE A 13 14.18 -11.39 -15.49
CA PHE A 13 13.47 -11.24 -14.22
C PHE A 13 12.02 -10.76 -14.45
N GLU A 14 11.87 -9.75 -15.30
CA GLU A 14 10.59 -9.15 -15.66
C GLU A 14 9.63 -10.18 -16.26
N LEU A 15 10.14 -11.06 -17.12
CA LEU A 15 9.31 -12.11 -17.72
C LEU A 15 8.97 -13.22 -16.73
N VAL A 16 9.90 -13.62 -15.86
CA VAL A 16 9.64 -14.60 -14.80
C VAL A 16 8.54 -14.10 -13.86
N LEU A 17 8.65 -12.85 -13.43
CA LEU A 17 7.67 -12.22 -12.55
C LEU A 17 6.30 -12.11 -13.22
N ARG A 18 6.26 -11.71 -14.50
CA ARG A 18 5.01 -11.65 -15.26
C ARG A 18 4.37 -13.02 -15.49
N ARG A 19 5.16 -14.08 -15.66
CA ARG A 19 4.64 -15.46 -15.77
C ARG A 19 4.00 -15.90 -14.45
N LYS A 20 4.65 -15.65 -13.32
CA LYS A 20 4.10 -15.92 -11.98
C LYS A 20 2.82 -15.12 -11.71
N HIS A 21 2.81 -13.84 -12.08
CA HIS A 21 1.61 -13.01 -12.01
C HIS A 21 0.47 -13.56 -12.88
N LEU A 22 0.79 -14.02 -14.10
CA LEU A 22 -0.20 -14.64 -14.97
C LEU A 22 -0.76 -15.95 -14.40
N GLU A 23 0.10 -16.79 -13.81
CA GLU A 23 -0.31 -18.02 -13.11
C GLU A 23 -1.27 -17.71 -11.98
N GLN A 24 -0.99 -16.65 -11.21
CA GLN A 24 -1.88 -16.13 -10.20
C GLN A 24 -3.25 -15.74 -10.78
N LEU A 25 -3.26 -14.95 -11.85
CA LEU A 25 -4.49 -14.45 -12.45
C LEU A 25 -5.34 -15.52 -13.14
N ARG A 26 -4.73 -16.63 -13.58
CA ARG A 26 -5.47 -17.74 -14.21
C ARG A 26 -6.46 -18.41 -13.27
N SER A 27 -6.23 -18.38 -11.96
CA SER A 27 -7.12 -18.99 -10.97
C SER A 27 -8.29 -18.10 -10.58
N VAL A 28 -8.27 -16.83 -10.99
CA VAL A 28 -9.31 -15.86 -10.62
C VAL A 28 -10.56 -16.16 -11.41
N GLU A 29 -11.70 -16.33 -10.76
CA GLU A 29 -13.00 -16.45 -11.41
C GLU A 29 -13.46 -15.10 -11.95
N ILE A 30 -14.16 -15.13 -13.09
CA ILE A 30 -14.65 -13.95 -13.79
C ILE A 30 -16.10 -14.25 -14.09
N PRO A 31 -17.05 -13.42 -13.63
CA PRO A 31 -18.46 -13.60 -13.96
C PRO A 31 -18.72 -13.61 -15.47
N ASP A 32 -19.65 -14.45 -15.92
CA ASP A 32 -20.02 -14.56 -17.34
C ASP A 32 -20.58 -13.23 -17.91
N ASN A 33 -21.12 -12.36 -17.06
CA ASN A 33 -21.70 -11.06 -17.41
C ASN A 33 -20.73 -9.87 -17.30
N HIS A 34 -19.42 -10.11 -17.25
CA HIS A 34 -18.42 -9.04 -17.09
C HIS A 34 -18.46 -7.95 -18.18
N HIS A 35 -18.99 -8.26 -19.37
CA HIS A 35 -19.15 -7.30 -20.47
C HIS A 35 -20.18 -6.20 -20.16
N ASP A 36 -21.10 -6.47 -19.24
CA ASP A 36 -22.18 -5.55 -18.84
C ASP A 36 -21.78 -4.63 -17.67
N LEU A 37 -20.55 -4.77 -17.18
CA LEU A 37 -20.09 -3.92 -16.11
C LEU A 37 -19.86 -2.52 -16.62
N PRO A 38 -20.32 -1.50 -15.89
CA PRO A 38 -19.90 -0.16 -16.18
C PRO A 38 -18.39 -0.15 -16.11
N LYS A 39 -17.73 0.11 -17.25
CA LYS A 39 -16.36 0.63 -17.24
C LYS A 39 -16.43 1.76 -16.24
N MET A 40 -15.82 1.63 -15.06
CA MET A 40 -15.71 2.78 -14.18
C MET A 40 -14.68 3.65 -14.87
N PRO A 41 -15.05 4.73 -15.60
CA PRO A 41 -14.05 5.74 -15.88
C PRO A 41 -13.54 6.13 -14.49
N TRP A 42 -12.22 6.10 -14.31
CA TRP A 42 -11.65 7.11 -13.42
C TRP A 42 -12.34 8.41 -13.80
N PRO A 43 -13.08 9.06 -12.88
CA PRO A 43 -13.79 10.27 -13.26
C PRO A 43 -12.73 11.20 -13.82
N LEU A 44 -12.72 11.36 -15.14
CA LEU A 44 -11.99 12.44 -15.77
C LEU A 44 -12.50 13.65 -15.02
N PRO A 45 -11.61 14.49 -14.45
CA PRO A 45 -12.04 15.67 -13.73
C PRO A 45 -13.05 16.39 -14.63
N GLY A 46 -14.32 16.42 -14.19
CA GLY A 46 -15.41 16.99 -14.95
C GLY A 46 -15.09 18.47 -15.16
N GLY A 47 -14.50 18.80 -16.31
CA GLY A 47 -13.87 20.11 -16.51
C GLY A 47 -12.69 20.16 -17.47
N GLY A 48 -12.26 19.04 -18.09
CA GLY A 48 -11.17 19.07 -19.06
C GLY A 48 -9.78 19.25 -18.42
N GLY A 49 -9.64 18.92 -17.14
CA GLY A 49 -8.34 18.86 -16.46
C GLY A 49 -7.45 17.74 -17.02
N PRO A 50 -6.14 17.75 -16.69
CA PRO A 50 -5.20 16.75 -17.17
C PRO A 50 -5.61 15.34 -16.74
N SER A 51 -5.33 14.34 -17.59
CA SER A 51 -5.45 12.93 -17.23
C SER A 51 -4.53 12.59 -16.03
N PRO A 52 -4.81 11.51 -15.27
CA PRO A 52 -3.92 11.09 -14.19
C PRO A 52 -2.46 10.88 -14.62
N TYR A 53 -2.23 10.40 -15.84
CA TYR A 53 -0.89 10.28 -16.42
C TYR A 53 -0.24 11.65 -16.63
N GLU A 54 -0.93 12.59 -17.28
CA GLU A 54 -0.42 13.94 -17.53
C GLU A 54 -0.13 14.69 -16.23
N GLN A 55 -0.99 14.53 -15.22
CA GLN A 55 -0.78 15.08 -13.88
C GLN A 55 0.50 14.50 -13.24
N LEU A 56 0.72 13.19 -13.33
CA LEU A 56 1.96 12.57 -12.82
C LEU A 56 3.21 12.97 -13.60
N VAL A 57 3.10 13.22 -14.91
CA VAL A 57 4.20 13.79 -15.71
C VAL A 57 4.55 15.19 -15.21
N GLN A 58 3.54 16.04 -14.97
CA GLN A 58 3.73 17.38 -14.43
C GLN A 58 4.38 17.34 -13.05
N TRP A 59 3.85 16.53 -12.13
CA TRP A 59 4.40 16.35 -10.79
C TRP A 59 5.83 15.82 -10.81
N SER A 60 6.12 14.83 -11.66
CA SER A 60 7.47 14.28 -11.81
C SER A 60 8.45 15.30 -12.36
N THR A 61 8.00 16.16 -13.27
CA THR A 61 8.82 17.26 -13.82
C THR A 61 9.10 18.31 -12.75
N GLN A 62 8.08 18.67 -11.97
CA GLN A 62 8.17 19.66 -10.90
C GLN A 62 9.04 19.19 -9.73
N ALA A 63 8.95 17.89 -9.38
CA ALA A 63 9.67 17.26 -8.28
C ALA A 63 11.02 16.62 -8.70
N LYS A 64 11.55 16.98 -9.87
CA LYS A 64 12.72 16.29 -10.46
C LYS A 64 13.93 16.25 -9.53
N GLU A 65 14.20 17.32 -8.81
CA GLU A 65 15.34 17.41 -7.88
C GLU A 65 15.15 16.51 -6.66
N GLN A 66 13.95 16.49 -6.10
CA GLN A 66 13.56 15.66 -4.96
C GLN A 66 13.64 14.17 -5.34
N ILE A 67 13.11 13.80 -6.51
CA ILE A 67 13.22 12.44 -7.06
C ILE A 67 14.68 12.05 -7.22
N ALA A 68 15.51 12.89 -7.84
CA ALA A 68 16.93 12.59 -8.04
C ALA A 68 17.65 12.37 -6.70
N LYS A 69 17.34 13.17 -5.67
CA LYS A 69 17.90 13.03 -4.33
C LYS A 69 17.45 11.72 -3.67
N ALA A 70 16.16 11.38 -3.70
CA ALA A 70 15.61 10.14 -3.15
C ALA A 70 16.16 8.88 -3.87
N VAL A 71 16.33 8.93 -5.19
CA VAL A 71 16.96 7.83 -5.93
C VAL A 71 18.44 7.72 -5.56
N SER A 72 19.16 8.84 -5.41
CA SER A 72 20.59 8.84 -5.09
C SER A 72 20.91 8.32 -3.69
N ASN A 73 20.05 8.60 -2.70
CA ASN A 73 20.20 8.11 -1.33
C ASN A 73 19.56 6.72 -1.13
N ARG A 74 18.94 6.14 -2.19
CA ARG A 74 18.23 4.85 -2.17
C ARG A 74 17.05 4.85 -1.20
N VAL A 75 16.38 5.99 -1.06
CA VAL A 75 15.21 6.20 -0.20
C VAL A 75 15.49 5.80 1.26
N VAL A 76 16.73 5.99 1.72
CA VAL A 76 17.11 5.77 3.11
C VAL A 76 17.07 7.09 3.84
N SER A 77 16.20 7.18 4.84
CA SER A 77 16.05 8.39 5.67
C SER A 77 17.14 8.47 6.73
N PRO A 78 17.50 9.69 7.17
CA PRO A 78 18.24 9.89 8.40
C PRO A 78 17.36 9.56 9.63
N GLU A 79 17.74 10.05 10.82
CA GLU A 79 16.94 9.86 12.03
C GLU A 79 15.59 10.58 11.98
N SER A 80 15.50 11.67 11.21
CA SER A 80 14.25 12.38 10.92
C SER A 80 13.64 11.94 9.59
N ILE A 81 12.37 12.27 9.39
CA ILE A 81 11.71 12.11 8.10
C ILE A 81 12.47 12.88 7.01
N ASP A 82 12.64 12.26 5.84
CA ASP A 82 13.17 12.90 4.65
C ASP A 82 11.99 13.18 3.70
N TRP A 83 11.66 14.47 3.54
CA TRP A 83 10.51 14.87 2.72
C TRP A 83 10.73 14.61 1.22
N ASP A 84 11.97 14.51 0.76
CA ASP A 84 12.25 14.14 -0.64
C ASP A 84 11.92 12.66 -0.85
N ASN A 85 12.30 11.80 0.10
CA ASN A 85 11.92 10.39 0.11
C ASN A 85 10.39 10.24 0.24
N GLY A 86 9.75 11.04 1.10
CA GLY A 86 8.30 11.05 1.25
C GLY A 86 7.59 11.46 -0.04
N LEU A 87 8.05 12.51 -0.72
CA LEU A 87 7.47 12.94 -1.98
C LEU A 87 7.64 11.87 -3.08
N PHE A 88 8.84 11.32 -3.20
CA PHE A 88 9.14 10.27 -4.19
C PHE A 88 8.27 9.02 -3.97
N THR A 89 8.16 8.54 -2.74
CA THR A 89 7.34 7.35 -2.40
C THR A 89 5.83 7.60 -2.54
N LEU A 90 5.36 8.84 -2.39
CA LEU A 90 3.99 9.21 -2.78
C LEU A 90 3.80 9.04 -4.29
N LEU A 91 4.75 9.51 -5.10
CA LEU A 91 4.66 9.40 -6.56
C LEU A 91 4.66 7.94 -7.01
N GLU A 92 5.48 7.06 -6.41
CA GLU A 92 5.42 5.61 -6.65
C GLU A 92 4.03 5.05 -6.34
N SER A 93 3.45 5.46 -5.20
CA SER A 93 2.11 5.04 -4.76
C SER A 93 0.99 5.60 -5.64
N ALA A 94 1.19 6.74 -6.28
CA ALA A 94 0.25 7.33 -7.23
C ALA A 94 0.36 6.66 -8.61
N ALA A 95 1.58 6.36 -9.06
CA ALA A 95 1.83 5.76 -10.37
C ALA A 95 1.18 4.37 -10.51
N VAL A 96 1.10 3.57 -9.45
CA VAL A 96 0.39 2.28 -9.48
C VAL A 96 -1.13 2.40 -9.75
N TYR A 97 -1.71 3.60 -9.69
CA TYR A 97 -3.10 3.78 -10.12
C TYR A 97 -3.26 3.92 -11.65
N LEU A 98 -2.17 4.07 -12.42
CA LEU A 98 -2.20 4.15 -13.88
C LEU A 98 -2.35 2.79 -14.59
N ARG A 99 -2.49 1.68 -13.85
CA ARG A 99 -2.67 0.35 -14.45
C ARG A 99 -3.96 0.29 -15.27
N ASP A 100 -3.84 -0.16 -16.51
CA ASP A 100 -4.99 -0.41 -17.38
C ASP A 100 -5.65 -1.75 -17.00
N THR A 101 -6.70 -1.65 -16.20
CA THR A 101 -7.45 -2.81 -15.71
C THR A 101 -8.16 -3.57 -16.83
N ASP A 102 -8.56 -2.92 -17.93
CA ASP A 102 -9.20 -3.59 -19.07
C ASP A 102 -8.21 -4.55 -19.74
N LYS A 103 -6.94 -4.15 -19.86
CA LYS A 103 -5.89 -5.04 -20.38
C LYS A 103 -5.56 -6.18 -19.43
N VAL A 104 -5.56 -5.95 -18.11
CA VAL A 104 -5.42 -7.05 -17.12
C VAL A 104 -6.54 -8.06 -17.31
N PHE A 105 -7.77 -7.58 -17.46
CA PHE A 105 -8.93 -8.42 -17.68
C PHE A 105 -8.84 -9.24 -18.97
N GLN A 106 -8.49 -8.60 -20.09
CA GLN A 106 -8.24 -9.29 -21.36
C GLN A 106 -7.12 -10.32 -21.23
N ALA A 107 -6.08 -10.03 -20.44
CA ALA A 107 -5.01 -10.99 -20.20
C ALA A 107 -5.53 -12.27 -19.52
N VAL A 108 -6.42 -12.15 -18.53
CA VAL A 108 -7.03 -13.32 -17.88
C VAL A 108 -7.86 -14.14 -18.86
N LEU A 109 -8.68 -13.49 -19.69
CA LEU A 109 -9.47 -14.18 -20.73
C LEU A 109 -8.57 -14.95 -21.72
N GLU A 110 -7.48 -14.34 -22.17
CA GLU A 110 -6.52 -14.99 -23.07
C GLU A 110 -5.79 -16.17 -22.39
N ALA A 111 -5.40 -16.00 -21.13
CA ALA A 111 -4.73 -17.04 -20.35
C ALA A 111 -5.60 -18.30 -20.17
N ARG A 112 -6.91 -18.11 -20.03
CA ARG A 112 -7.90 -19.18 -19.86
C ARG A 112 -8.14 -20.03 -21.11
N LYS A 113 -7.73 -19.55 -22.29
CA LYS A 113 -7.75 -20.36 -23.51
C LYS A 113 -6.82 -21.58 -23.39
N LYS A 114 -5.85 -21.55 -22.46
CA LYS A 114 -4.88 -22.63 -22.21
C LYS A 114 -4.11 -23.04 -23.48
N THR A 115 -3.86 -22.09 -24.38
CA THR A 115 -3.01 -22.26 -25.56
C THR A 115 -1.72 -21.46 -25.41
N ASP A 116 -0.67 -21.84 -26.15
CA ASP A 116 0.60 -21.11 -26.15
C ASP A 116 0.44 -19.68 -26.69
N GLU A 117 -0.39 -19.51 -27.72
CA GLU A 117 -0.74 -18.21 -28.30
C GLU A 117 -1.50 -17.35 -27.29
N GLY A 118 -2.49 -17.93 -26.59
CA GLY A 118 -3.24 -17.26 -25.54
C GLY A 118 -2.33 -16.80 -24.39
N ASN A 119 -1.37 -17.64 -24.01
CA ASN A 119 -0.38 -17.30 -22.98
C ASN A 119 0.55 -16.17 -23.41
N LYS A 120 1.08 -16.22 -24.64
CA LYS A 120 1.90 -15.12 -25.20
C LYS A 120 1.11 -13.82 -25.26
N ARG A 121 -0.14 -13.89 -25.70
CA ARG A 121 -1.03 -12.72 -25.76
C ARG A 121 -1.33 -12.16 -24.38
N ALA A 122 -1.61 -13.02 -23.40
CA ALA A 122 -1.87 -12.61 -22.03
C ALA A 122 -0.65 -11.92 -21.39
N LEU A 123 0.56 -12.47 -21.60
CA LEU A 123 1.80 -11.82 -21.14
C LEU A 123 2.00 -10.45 -21.79
N GLN A 124 1.70 -10.30 -23.08
CA GLN A 124 1.77 -8.99 -23.74
C GLN A 124 0.74 -8.01 -23.16
N LEU A 125 -0.50 -8.45 -22.93
CA LEU A 125 -1.55 -7.62 -22.33
C LEU A 125 -1.19 -7.17 -20.90
N LEU A 126 -0.57 -8.05 -20.10
CA LEU A 126 -0.04 -7.67 -18.78
C LEU A 126 1.13 -6.69 -18.86
N TYR A 127 1.96 -6.75 -19.91
CA TYR A 127 3.00 -5.75 -20.14
C TYR A 127 2.37 -4.41 -20.53
N ASP A 128 1.45 -4.42 -21.49
CA ASP A 128 0.78 -3.24 -22.01
C ASP A 128 -0.12 -2.58 -20.94
N SER A 129 -0.61 -3.34 -19.96
CA SER A 129 -1.41 -2.79 -18.85
C SER A 129 -0.60 -1.90 -17.90
N GLN A 130 0.72 -1.98 -17.96
CA GLN A 130 1.66 -1.24 -17.12
C GLN A 130 2.39 -0.16 -17.90
N ALA A 131 2.03 0.10 -19.16
CA ALA A 131 2.79 0.96 -20.06
C ALA A 131 2.98 2.38 -19.50
N ASP A 132 1.94 2.98 -18.93
CA ASP A 132 2.03 4.34 -18.40
C ASP A 132 2.81 4.40 -17.08
N ILE A 133 2.70 3.36 -16.22
CA ILE A 133 3.53 3.23 -15.01
C ILE A 133 5.01 3.14 -15.41
N LYS A 134 5.33 2.32 -16.42
CA LYS A 134 6.70 2.15 -16.91
C LYS A 134 7.28 3.42 -17.52
N LYS A 135 6.48 4.21 -18.24
CA LYS A 135 6.91 5.53 -18.75
C LYS A 135 7.26 6.47 -17.60
N ILE A 136 6.42 6.53 -16.57
CA ILE A 136 6.67 7.34 -15.37
C ILE A 136 7.93 6.85 -14.62
N ALA A 137 8.06 5.54 -14.38
CA ALA A 137 9.25 4.96 -13.75
C ALA A 137 10.54 5.30 -14.51
N ALA A 138 10.51 5.26 -15.85
CA ALA A 138 11.64 5.61 -16.69
C ALA A 138 12.05 7.08 -16.53
N MET A 139 11.11 8.01 -16.30
CA MET A 139 11.44 9.42 -15.99
C MET A 139 12.25 9.57 -14.71
N TRP A 140 12.11 8.62 -13.77
CA TRP A 140 12.83 8.59 -12.50
C TRP A 140 14.13 7.78 -12.55
N GLY A 141 14.48 7.23 -13.73
CA GLY A 141 15.64 6.34 -13.87
C GLY A 141 15.39 4.92 -13.33
N MET A 142 14.13 4.49 -13.28
CA MET A 142 13.71 3.21 -12.72
C MET A 142 12.94 2.37 -13.73
N ASN A 143 12.76 1.10 -13.39
CA ASN A 143 11.81 0.19 -14.02
C ASN A 143 10.65 -0.09 -13.07
N PHE A 144 9.59 -0.68 -13.62
CA PHE A 144 8.43 -1.14 -12.86
C PHE A 144 7.91 -2.48 -13.36
N GLU A 145 7.47 -3.33 -12.42
CA GLU A 145 6.68 -4.53 -12.69
C GLU A 145 5.61 -4.79 -11.60
N VAL A 146 4.51 -5.46 -11.95
CA VAL A 146 3.51 -5.95 -10.99
C VAL A 146 3.92 -7.32 -10.45
N ILE A 147 4.01 -7.46 -9.12
CA ILE A 147 4.33 -8.72 -8.45
C ILE A 147 3.10 -9.63 -8.39
N CYS A 148 2.02 -9.13 -7.80
CA CYS A 148 0.80 -9.90 -7.57
C CYS A 148 -0.41 -8.98 -7.34
N ASP A 149 -1.60 -9.49 -7.67
CA ASP A 149 -2.87 -8.88 -7.29
C ASP A 149 -3.32 -9.36 -5.90
N LEU A 150 -3.76 -8.45 -5.04
CA LEU A 150 -4.16 -8.75 -3.66
C LEU A 150 -5.67 -9.05 -3.61
N LEU A 151 -6.05 -10.20 -4.19
CA LEU A 151 -7.44 -10.59 -4.32
C LEU A 151 -7.99 -11.13 -2.98
N LYS A 152 -8.99 -10.44 -2.43
CA LYS A 152 -9.62 -10.75 -1.12
C LYS A 152 -10.43 -12.05 -1.14
N TYR A 153 -11.13 -12.24 -2.25
CA TYR A 153 -11.86 -13.42 -2.65
C TYR A 153 -11.65 -13.49 -4.17
N SER A 154 -11.56 -14.69 -4.74
CA SER A 154 -12.08 -14.93 -6.08
C SER A 154 -13.56 -15.09 -5.81
N PRO A 155 -14.39 -14.10 -6.06
CA PRO A 155 -15.79 -14.28 -5.82
C PRO A 155 -16.39 -14.70 -7.15
N GLU A 156 -17.13 -15.79 -7.11
CA GLU A 156 -18.48 -15.71 -7.65
C GLU A 156 -19.07 -14.31 -7.32
N GLY A 157 -19.09 -13.41 -8.30
CA GLY A 157 -19.87 -12.18 -8.25
C GLY A 157 -19.19 -10.83 -7.95
N TYR A 158 -17.87 -10.69 -7.70
CA TYR A 158 -17.21 -9.37 -7.88
C TYR A 158 -16.74 -9.25 -9.31
N PRO A 159 -17.22 -8.25 -10.03
CA PRO A 159 -17.06 -8.30 -11.45
C PRO A 159 -15.82 -7.48 -11.90
N MET A 160 -15.08 -6.86 -10.97
CA MET A 160 -13.93 -6.00 -11.28
C MET A 160 -12.58 -6.52 -10.78
N LEU A 161 -11.62 -6.72 -11.70
CA LEU A 161 -10.18 -6.90 -11.42
C LEU A 161 -9.46 -5.57 -11.07
N ASN A 162 -10.18 -4.63 -10.47
CA ASN A 162 -9.67 -3.31 -10.08
C ASN A 162 -9.25 -3.27 -8.59
N GLY A 163 -8.90 -4.44 -8.04
CA GLY A 163 -8.52 -4.59 -6.64
C GLY A 163 -7.16 -3.97 -6.29
N PRO A 164 -6.76 -4.09 -5.01
CA PRO A 164 -5.41 -3.77 -4.59
C PRO A 164 -4.41 -4.73 -5.22
N TYR A 165 -3.17 -4.28 -5.41
CA TYR A 165 -2.08 -5.10 -5.92
C TYR A 165 -0.74 -4.56 -5.43
N CYS A 166 0.31 -5.38 -5.52
CA CYS A 166 1.69 -5.01 -5.22
C CYS A 166 2.50 -4.92 -6.50
N GLY A 167 3.15 -3.77 -6.71
CA GLY A 167 4.14 -3.56 -7.75
C GLY A 167 5.52 -3.28 -7.17
N VAL A 168 6.55 -3.35 -8.00
CA VAL A 168 7.93 -3.08 -7.64
C VAL A 168 8.56 -2.10 -8.61
N PHE A 169 9.05 -0.99 -8.09
CA PHE A 169 9.98 -0.10 -8.74
C PHE A 169 11.40 -0.60 -8.48
N PHE A 170 12.31 -0.49 -9.44
CA PHE A 170 13.71 -0.87 -9.23
C PHE A 170 14.66 -0.04 -10.07
N ASN A 171 15.82 0.28 -9.49
CA ASN A 171 16.81 1.12 -10.13
C ASN A 171 17.41 0.44 -11.38
N ASN A 172 17.55 1.20 -12.47
CA ASN A 172 18.27 0.76 -13.67
C ASN A 172 19.78 0.58 -13.40
N ASP A 173 20.33 1.38 -12.48
CA ASP A 173 21.72 1.30 -12.06
C ASP A 173 21.95 0.14 -11.07
N ARG A 174 22.46 -0.97 -11.61
CA ARG A 174 22.81 -2.16 -10.84
C ARG A 174 23.94 -1.95 -9.84
N SER A 175 24.70 -0.85 -9.93
CA SER A 175 25.75 -0.51 -8.95
C SER A 175 25.18 0.10 -7.66
N LYS A 176 23.93 0.58 -7.69
CA LYS A 176 23.20 1.15 -6.54
C LYS A 176 21.82 0.50 -6.43
N PRO A 177 21.77 -0.82 -6.23
CA PRO A 177 20.52 -1.54 -6.28
C PRO A 177 19.62 -1.16 -5.10
N PHE A 178 18.40 -0.76 -5.42
CA PHE A 178 17.31 -0.60 -4.47
C PHE A 178 15.98 -0.92 -5.19
N LEU A 179 14.99 -1.35 -4.41
CA LEU A 179 13.63 -1.68 -4.83
C LEU A 179 12.68 -0.67 -4.21
N GLY A 180 11.48 -0.49 -4.75
CA GLY A 180 10.37 0.23 -4.14
C GLY A 180 9.12 -0.63 -4.28
N LEU A 181 8.69 -1.34 -3.25
CA LEU A 181 7.39 -2.04 -3.27
C LEU A 181 6.24 -1.07 -3.09
N ALA A 182 5.46 -0.84 -4.13
CA ALA A 182 4.31 0.04 -4.12
C ALA A 182 2.99 -0.74 -4.09
N PHE A 183 2.14 -0.40 -3.14
CA PHE A 183 0.82 -1.00 -3.01
C PHE A 183 -0.26 -0.04 -3.52
N LYS A 184 -1.08 -0.53 -4.45
CA LYS A 184 -2.30 0.17 -4.85
C LYS A 184 -3.39 -0.06 -3.81
N GLY A 185 -4.04 1.01 -3.39
CA GLY A 185 -5.24 0.95 -2.55
C GLY A 185 -6.56 0.90 -3.34
N THR A 186 -7.67 0.81 -2.62
CA THR A 186 -9.02 0.96 -3.19
C THR A 186 -9.23 2.38 -3.71
N ASN A 187 -10.11 2.52 -4.72
CA ASN A 187 -10.44 3.82 -5.30
C ASN A 187 -11.10 4.73 -4.23
N PRO A 188 -10.66 6.00 -4.06
CA PRO A 188 -11.29 6.99 -3.18
C PRO A 188 -12.83 7.04 -3.29
N PHE A 189 -13.39 6.83 -4.49
CA PHE A 189 -14.85 6.89 -4.71
C PHE A 189 -15.61 5.66 -4.18
N SER A 190 -14.97 4.50 -4.15
CA SER A 190 -15.53 3.28 -3.54
C SER A 190 -15.42 3.26 -2.01
N TRP A 191 -14.80 4.25 -1.37
CA TRP A 191 -14.81 4.33 0.10
C TRP A 191 -16.20 4.55 0.69
N SER A 192 -17.12 5.13 -0.08
CA SER A 192 -18.53 5.18 0.32
C SER A 192 -19.18 3.79 0.39
N GLU A 193 -18.70 2.83 -0.41
CA GLU A 193 -19.12 1.42 -0.36
C GLU A 193 -18.39 0.67 0.75
N VAL A 194 -17.07 0.88 0.90
CA VAL A 194 -16.30 0.38 2.06
C VAL A 194 -16.89 0.86 3.39
N TRP A 195 -17.49 2.07 3.39
CA TRP A 195 -18.21 2.61 4.54
C TRP A 195 -19.57 1.96 4.76
N LYS A 196 -20.31 1.63 3.72
CA LYS A 196 -21.59 0.91 3.87
C LYS A 196 -21.38 -0.54 4.32
N ASP A 197 -20.27 -1.14 3.89
CA ASP A 197 -19.87 -2.51 4.22
C ASP A 197 -18.93 -2.59 5.43
N LEU A 198 -19.09 -1.68 6.41
CA LEU A 198 -18.20 -1.39 7.55
C LEU A 198 -17.96 -2.54 8.54
N LYS A 199 -17.61 -3.73 8.05
CA LYS A 199 -17.21 -4.89 8.84
C LYS A 199 -15.76 -4.68 9.26
N PHE A 200 -15.54 -3.79 10.22
CA PHE A 200 -14.28 -3.62 10.93
C PHE A 200 -14.03 -4.78 11.90
N ALA A 201 -14.18 -6.00 11.41
CA ALA A 201 -13.91 -7.19 12.19
C ALA A 201 -12.41 -7.24 12.47
N MET A 202 -12.07 -7.26 13.75
CA MET A 202 -10.73 -7.54 14.21
C MET A 202 -10.55 -9.07 14.30
N MET A 203 -9.34 -9.55 14.01
CA MET A 203 -8.97 -10.95 14.20
C MET A 203 -7.54 -11.05 14.73
N LEU A 204 -7.21 -12.13 15.42
CA LEU A 204 -5.82 -12.46 15.72
C LEU A 204 -5.14 -13.04 14.49
N ALA A 205 -3.96 -12.52 14.17
CA ALA A 205 -3.04 -13.22 13.28
C ALA A 205 -2.65 -14.59 13.87
N ALA A 206 -2.25 -15.52 13.02
CA ALA A 206 -1.57 -16.73 13.49
C ALA A 206 -0.33 -16.35 14.30
N GLY A 207 0.01 -17.11 15.36
CA GLY A 207 1.09 -16.72 16.30
C GLY A 207 2.44 -16.47 15.62
N ASN A 208 2.72 -17.16 14.52
CA ASN A 208 3.93 -17.02 13.72
C ASN A 208 3.86 -15.94 12.62
N ILE A 209 2.79 -15.15 12.55
CA ILE A 209 2.60 -14.06 11.57
C ILE A 209 2.30 -12.78 12.35
N LEU A 210 3.00 -11.69 12.07
CA LEU A 210 2.78 -10.39 12.70
C LEU A 210 2.68 -10.46 14.24
N TRP A 211 3.48 -11.35 14.84
CA TRP A 211 3.53 -11.62 16.28
C TRP A 211 2.20 -12.11 16.89
N GLY A 212 1.27 -12.64 16.09
CA GLY A 212 -0.08 -12.99 16.56
C GLY A 212 -0.91 -11.77 16.97
N SER A 213 -0.66 -10.62 16.36
CA SER A 213 -1.30 -9.35 16.74
C SER A 213 -2.76 -9.27 16.26
N PRO A 214 -3.59 -8.44 16.91
CA PRO A 214 -4.95 -8.19 16.48
C PRO A 214 -4.98 -7.18 15.33
N LEU A 215 -5.59 -7.59 14.22
CA LEU A 215 -5.54 -6.91 12.92
C LEU A 215 -6.92 -6.80 12.30
N HIS A 216 -7.06 -5.85 11.38
CA HIS A 216 -8.22 -5.76 10.50
C HIS A 216 -8.33 -7.02 9.64
N ARG A 217 -9.41 -7.78 9.81
CA ARG A 217 -9.65 -9.06 9.14
C ARG A 217 -9.51 -8.93 7.63
N GLY A 218 -10.10 -7.89 7.03
CA GLY A 218 -10.01 -7.68 5.58
C GLY A 218 -8.57 -7.53 5.09
N PHE A 219 -7.70 -6.82 5.82
CA PHE A 219 -6.32 -6.62 5.39
C PHE A 219 -5.47 -7.87 5.64
N TYR A 220 -5.70 -8.54 6.77
CA TYR A 220 -5.00 -9.77 7.09
C TYR A 220 -5.31 -10.87 6.07
N GLN A 221 -6.61 -11.12 5.80
CA GLN A 221 -7.03 -12.18 4.89
C GLN A 221 -6.46 -11.99 3.49
N THR A 222 -6.48 -10.75 2.98
CA THR A 222 -5.98 -10.43 1.64
C THR A 222 -4.46 -10.59 1.49
N MET A 223 -3.66 -10.46 2.56
CA MET A 223 -2.20 -10.51 2.48
C MET A 223 -1.61 -11.86 2.92
N PHE A 224 -2.24 -12.53 3.89
CA PHE A 224 -1.66 -13.66 4.62
C PHE A 224 -2.41 -14.98 4.46
N LEU A 225 -3.57 -14.99 3.79
CA LEU A 225 -4.25 -16.24 3.44
C LEU A 225 -3.98 -16.61 1.98
N LYS A 226 -4.10 -17.92 1.69
CA LYS A 226 -3.92 -18.45 0.34
C LYS A 226 -4.87 -17.79 -0.64
N PHE A 227 -4.41 -17.59 -1.87
CA PHE A 227 -5.34 -17.29 -2.95
C PHE A 227 -6.29 -18.47 -3.15
N PRO A 228 -7.52 -18.21 -3.62
CA PRO A 228 -8.39 -19.30 -4.06
C PRO A 228 -7.70 -20.13 -5.15
N HIS A 229 -7.66 -21.44 -4.92
CA HIS A 229 -7.12 -22.44 -5.85
C HIS A 229 -5.61 -22.33 -6.16
N ILE A 230 -4.85 -21.53 -5.39
CA ILE A 230 -3.38 -21.52 -5.46
C ILE A 230 -2.87 -21.76 -4.04
N ASP A 231 -1.93 -22.68 -3.90
CA ASP A 231 -1.36 -23.03 -2.60
C ASP A 231 -0.42 -21.97 -2.00
N ASP A 232 -0.23 -20.86 -2.73
CA ASP A 232 0.63 -19.74 -2.35
C ASP A 232 -0.16 -18.62 -1.66
N VAL A 233 0.54 -17.93 -0.76
CA VAL A 233 0.07 -16.72 -0.08
C VAL A 233 0.62 -15.48 -0.78
N PRO A 234 -0.15 -14.38 -0.94
CA PRO A 234 0.32 -13.13 -1.53
C PRO A 234 1.66 -12.64 -0.98
N LEU A 235 1.84 -12.70 0.35
CA LEU A 235 3.10 -12.32 0.95
C LEU A 235 4.25 -13.26 0.54
N ASP A 236 4.01 -14.55 0.33
CA ASP A 236 5.07 -15.45 -0.13
C ASP A 236 5.49 -15.13 -1.57
N PHE A 237 4.59 -14.67 -2.44
CA PHE A 237 4.99 -14.10 -3.74
C PHE A 237 5.90 -12.88 -3.58
N ILE A 238 5.53 -11.97 -2.68
CA ILE A 238 6.31 -10.77 -2.39
C ILE A 238 7.68 -11.16 -1.81
N LYS A 239 7.73 -12.07 -0.84
CA LYS A 239 8.97 -12.57 -0.23
C LYS A 239 9.86 -13.27 -1.25
N ASN A 240 9.31 -14.19 -2.04
CA ASN A 240 10.07 -14.89 -3.07
C ASN A 240 10.65 -13.94 -4.11
N MET A 241 10.00 -12.79 -4.36
CA MET A 241 10.53 -11.72 -5.20
C MET A 241 11.61 -10.92 -4.48
N VAL A 242 11.36 -10.50 -3.23
CA VAL A 242 12.34 -9.77 -2.41
C VAL A 242 13.61 -10.61 -2.20
N ASP A 243 13.49 -11.92 -1.98
CA ASP A 243 14.63 -12.83 -1.85
C ASP A 243 15.47 -12.89 -3.16
N GLN A 244 14.89 -12.48 -4.30
CA GLN A 244 15.57 -12.36 -5.60
C GLN A 244 16.16 -10.95 -5.87
N PHE A 245 15.90 -9.91 -5.04
CA PHE A 245 16.31 -8.50 -5.30
C PHE A 245 16.59 -7.64 -4.02
N LEU A 246 17.07 -6.39 -4.16
CA LEU A 246 17.56 -5.51 -3.06
C LEU A 246 16.84 -4.12 -3.04
N GLN A 247 16.57 -3.42 -1.91
CA GLN A 247 15.26 -3.18 -1.21
C GLN A 247 14.71 -1.72 -1.25
N THR A 248 13.42 -1.48 -0.86
CA THR A 248 12.65 -0.31 -0.23
C THR A 248 11.11 -0.47 -0.48
N TYR A 249 10.18 0.19 0.27
CA TYR A 249 8.72 -0.10 0.29
C TYR A 249 7.76 1.14 0.46
N PRO A 250 7.18 1.74 -0.60
CA PRO A 250 6.08 2.73 -0.56
C PRO A 250 4.60 2.21 -0.48
N GLY A 251 3.64 3.02 0.01
CA GLY A 251 2.19 2.77 -0.20
C GLY A 251 1.23 3.93 0.18
N HIS A 252 0.11 4.11 -0.55
CA HIS A 252 -0.91 5.17 -0.30
C HIS A 252 -2.31 4.60 -0.03
N SER A 253 -3.09 5.23 0.86
CA SER A 253 -4.49 4.87 1.23
C SER A 253 -4.60 3.43 1.77
N LEU A 254 -5.50 2.61 1.23
CA LEU A 254 -5.54 1.16 1.49
C LEU A 254 -4.21 0.46 1.12
N GLY A 255 -3.47 0.98 0.14
CA GLY A 255 -2.11 0.56 -0.14
C GLY A 255 -1.16 0.83 1.04
N GLY A 256 -1.39 1.89 1.80
CA GLY A 256 -0.69 2.16 3.06
C GLY A 256 -0.93 1.07 4.11
N ALA A 257 -2.15 0.51 4.17
CA ALA A 257 -2.45 -0.61 5.06
C ALA A 257 -1.66 -1.87 4.68
N TYR A 258 -1.69 -2.25 3.40
CA TYR A 258 -0.93 -3.40 2.90
C TYR A 258 0.58 -3.20 3.03
N ALA A 259 1.08 -1.99 2.76
CA ALA A 259 2.48 -1.64 2.95
C ALA A 259 2.89 -1.78 4.43
N THR A 260 2.06 -1.31 5.36
CA THR A 260 2.32 -1.45 6.81
C THR A 260 2.39 -2.91 7.24
N LEU A 261 1.44 -3.74 6.82
CA LEU A 261 1.42 -5.17 7.17
C LEU A 261 2.56 -5.95 6.52
N CYS A 262 2.85 -5.69 5.24
CA CYS A 262 3.97 -6.29 4.53
C CYS A 262 5.28 -5.92 5.22
N TYR A 263 5.51 -4.64 5.47
CA TYR A 263 6.72 -4.16 6.13
C TYR A 263 6.88 -4.74 7.54
N ALA A 264 5.82 -4.82 8.33
CA ALA A 264 5.86 -5.43 9.67
C ALA A 264 6.28 -6.90 9.62
N GLU A 265 5.73 -7.68 8.70
CA GLU A 265 6.09 -9.09 8.58
C GLU A 265 7.50 -9.27 8.03
N LEU A 266 7.91 -8.43 7.09
CA LEU A 266 9.29 -8.42 6.60
C LEU A 266 10.25 -7.99 7.71
N MET A 267 9.91 -7.05 8.58
CA MET A 267 10.70 -6.73 9.78
C MET A 267 10.82 -7.95 10.67
N ARG A 268 9.71 -8.65 10.95
CA ARG A 268 9.73 -9.87 11.77
C ARG A 268 10.63 -10.96 11.17
N LEU A 269 10.57 -11.13 9.84
CA LEU A 269 11.30 -12.18 9.12
C LEU A 269 12.77 -11.83 8.89
N TYR A 270 13.08 -10.57 8.59
CA TYR A 270 14.37 -10.12 8.08
C TYR A 270 15.07 -9.12 9.01
N ASN A 271 14.66 -9.02 10.28
CA ASN A 271 15.34 -8.11 11.20
C ASN A 271 16.84 -8.43 11.24
N ASN A 272 17.64 -7.42 10.92
CA ASN A 272 19.10 -7.53 10.86
C ASN A 272 19.74 -7.70 12.25
N ASP A 273 18.94 -7.47 13.30
CA ASP A 273 19.22 -7.81 14.69
C ASP A 273 17.97 -8.54 15.22
N PRO A 274 18.04 -9.83 15.61
CA PRO A 274 16.86 -10.57 16.03
C PRO A 274 16.22 -9.90 17.25
N THR A 275 14.98 -9.43 17.10
CA THR A 275 14.19 -8.86 18.21
C THR A 275 14.09 -9.84 19.38
N TRP A 276 13.92 -9.32 20.60
CA TRP A 276 13.82 -10.14 21.81
C TRP A 276 12.78 -11.28 21.72
N TYR A 277 11.67 -11.08 21.01
CA TYR A 277 10.64 -12.11 20.77
C TYR A 277 11.14 -13.34 19.99
N VAL A 278 12.25 -13.20 19.24
CA VAL A 278 12.93 -14.27 18.52
C VAL A 278 14.04 -14.91 19.38
N THR A 279 14.57 -14.18 20.37
CA THR A 279 15.71 -14.62 21.20
C THR A 279 15.34 -15.11 22.60
N ASN A 280 14.16 -14.79 23.12
CA ASN A 280 13.65 -15.23 24.43
C ASN A 280 12.21 -15.81 24.35
N PRO A 281 12.04 -17.03 23.84
CA PRO A 281 10.81 -17.77 23.97
C PRO A 281 10.81 -18.47 25.33
N SER A 282 10.21 -17.87 26.35
CA SER A 282 9.84 -18.66 27.55
C SER A 282 8.71 -19.67 27.26
N GLU A 283 8.31 -19.84 25.98
CA GLU A 283 7.47 -20.91 25.48
C GLU A 283 8.32 -21.90 24.66
N ASP A 284 8.66 -23.02 25.29
CA ASP A 284 9.71 -24.01 24.96
C ASP A 284 9.54 -24.83 23.65
N THR A 285 8.84 -24.33 22.64
CA THR A 285 8.53 -25.14 21.44
C THR A 285 9.31 -24.76 20.18
N HIS A 286 10.18 -23.74 20.20
CA HIS A 286 10.69 -23.14 18.96
C HIS A 286 12.23 -23.08 18.84
N THR A 287 12.98 -23.79 19.69
CA THR A 287 14.46 -23.85 19.62
C THR A 287 14.99 -24.31 18.24
N HIS A 288 14.27 -25.23 17.58
CA HIS A 288 14.60 -25.67 16.21
C HIS A 288 14.37 -24.59 15.14
N LEU A 289 13.39 -23.68 15.35
CA LEU A 289 13.19 -22.53 14.46
C LEU A 289 14.34 -21.54 14.58
N ARG A 290 14.95 -21.41 15.76
CA ARG A 290 16.11 -20.55 15.99
C ARG A 290 17.30 -21.00 15.12
N GLU A 291 17.65 -22.29 15.16
CA GLU A 291 18.78 -22.82 14.39
C GLU A 291 18.53 -22.78 12.87
N ALA A 292 17.33 -23.13 12.42
CA ALA A 292 16.95 -23.02 11.01
C ALA A 292 16.93 -21.56 10.51
N PHE A 293 16.43 -20.63 11.33
CA PHE A 293 16.40 -19.21 11.03
C PHE A 293 17.81 -18.60 10.93
N PHE A 294 18.71 -18.92 11.88
CA PHE A 294 20.08 -18.42 11.86
C PHE A 294 20.97 -19.11 10.82
N ALA A 295 20.73 -20.38 10.49
CA ALA A 295 21.41 -21.05 9.38
C ALA A 295 21.06 -20.37 8.04
N GLY A 296 19.80 -19.96 7.83
CA GLY A 296 19.37 -19.22 6.64
C GLY A 296 19.77 -17.74 6.63
N LEU A 297 20.03 -17.11 7.78
CA LEU A 297 20.43 -15.69 7.86
C LEU A 297 21.80 -15.39 7.25
N LYS A 298 22.74 -16.36 7.25
CA LYS A 298 24.07 -16.18 6.64
C LYS A 298 24.02 -16.00 5.11
N GLU A 299 22.91 -16.33 4.47
CA GLU A 299 22.73 -16.23 3.02
C GLU A 299 21.86 -15.03 2.58
N ARG A 300 21.31 -14.25 3.52
CA ARG A 300 20.39 -13.16 3.16
C ARG A 300 21.14 -11.91 2.77
N GLN A 301 21.05 -11.55 1.49
CA GLN A 301 21.82 -10.46 0.86
C GLN A 301 21.16 -9.07 1.00
N PHE A 302 20.08 -8.92 1.78
CA PHE A 302 19.28 -7.69 1.78
C PHE A 302 18.95 -7.12 3.17
N VAL A 303 18.76 -5.80 3.25
CA VAL A 303 18.54 -5.01 4.46
C VAL A 303 17.23 -4.23 4.34
N LEU A 304 16.14 -4.69 4.95
CA LEU A 304 14.90 -3.90 4.97
C LEU A 304 15.16 -2.45 5.45
N ARG A 305 14.66 -1.45 4.70
CA ARG A 305 14.88 0.00 4.94
C ARG A 305 13.57 0.65 5.36
N ASP A 306 13.12 1.66 4.64
CA ASP A 306 12.08 2.53 5.14
C ASP A 306 10.70 2.18 4.58
N LEU A 307 9.69 2.50 5.39
CA LEU A 307 8.28 2.49 5.02
C LEU A 307 7.76 3.93 5.02
N TYR A 308 7.12 4.32 3.91
CA TYR A 308 6.36 5.55 3.81
C TYR A 308 4.90 5.22 3.50
N THR A 309 4.00 5.70 4.35
CA THR A 309 2.56 5.54 4.15
C THR A 309 1.83 6.87 4.13
N PHE A 310 0.83 6.99 3.25
CA PHE A 310 0.08 8.23 3.04
C PHE A 310 -1.41 7.98 3.22
N GLY A 311 -2.10 8.78 4.03
CA GLY A 311 -3.53 8.61 4.27
C GLY A 311 -3.88 7.21 4.77
N CYS A 312 -2.96 6.59 5.52
CA CYS A 312 -3.09 5.19 5.93
C CYS A 312 -4.23 5.04 6.96
N PRO A 313 -5.15 4.08 6.78
CA PRO A 313 -6.08 3.69 7.83
C PRO A 313 -5.36 2.93 8.95
N ARG A 314 -6.01 2.76 10.10
CA ARG A 314 -5.53 1.87 11.16
C ARG A 314 -5.65 0.43 10.69
N VAL A 315 -4.63 -0.38 10.96
CA VAL A 315 -4.55 -1.77 10.48
C VAL A 315 -4.67 -2.81 11.58
N GLY A 316 -4.52 -2.40 12.83
CA GLY A 316 -4.59 -3.25 14.00
C GLY A 316 -4.92 -2.46 15.25
N GLY A 317 -5.00 -3.17 16.36
CA GLY A 317 -5.48 -2.59 17.61
C GLY A 317 -4.92 -3.26 18.85
N LEU A 318 -5.71 -3.22 19.92
CA LEU A 318 -5.49 -3.93 21.16
C LEU A 318 -6.62 -4.94 21.39
N MET A 319 -6.25 -6.20 21.68
CA MET A 319 -7.17 -7.28 22.04
C MET A 319 -6.44 -8.31 22.91
N ASP A 320 -7.03 -8.71 24.04
CA ASP A 320 -6.48 -9.71 24.99
C ASP A 320 -4.99 -9.48 25.31
N ASP A 321 -4.65 -8.27 25.75
CA ASP A 321 -3.29 -7.80 26.06
C ASP A 321 -2.30 -7.76 24.89
N LYS A 322 -2.74 -8.07 23.67
CA LYS A 322 -1.93 -7.96 22.45
C LYS A 322 -2.13 -6.60 21.83
N ASP A 323 -1.13 -5.74 21.92
CA ASP A 323 -1.11 -4.41 21.29
C ASP A 323 -0.30 -4.45 19.99
N TRP A 324 -0.99 -4.36 18.86
CA TRP A 324 -0.39 -4.29 17.52
C TRP A 324 0.62 -3.14 17.41
N ALA A 325 0.24 -1.93 17.81
CA ALA A 325 1.04 -0.74 17.63
C ALA A 325 2.30 -0.79 18.50
N ARG A 326 2.17 -1.32 19.73
CA ARG A 326 3.31 -1.54 20.63
C ARG A 326 4.29 -2.56 20.08
N ARG A 327 3.82 -3.71 19.60
CA ARG A 327 4.69 -4.76 19.02
C ARG A 327 5.42 -4.27 17.78
N TYR A 328 4.73 -3.51 16.92
CA TYR A 328 5.36 -2.86 15.79
C TYR A 328 6.43 -1.86 16.22
N PHE A 329 6.13 -1.01 17.21
CA PHE A 329 7.09 -0.04 17.77
C PHE A 329 8.33 -0.73 18.35
N ASP A 330 8.14 -1.76 19.17
CA ASP A 330 9.24 -2.52 19.77
C ASP A 330 10.09 -3.19 18.68
N ALA A 331 9.47 -3.78 17.65
CA ALA A 331 10.19 -4.37 16.52
C ALA A 331 10.98 -3.33 15.71
N LEU A 332 10.39 -2.17 15.45
CA LEU A 332 11.03 -1.06 14.74
C LEU A 332 12.21 -0.48 15.52
N GLY A 333 12.15 -0.45 16.85
CA GLY A 333 13.24 0.02 17.73
C GLY A 333 14.53 -0.80 17.60
N HIS A 334 14.44 -2.04 17.14
CA HIS A 334 15.58 -2.92 16.85
C HIS A 334 15.93 -2.98 15.35
N HIS A 335 15.17 -2.30 14.51
CA HIS A 335 15.31 -2.34 13.06
C HIS A 335 16.15 -1.15 12.55
N LYS A 336 16.94 -1.37 11.47
CA LYS A 336 17.79 -0.33 10.87
C LYS A 336 17.04 0.69 10.02
N GLY A 337 15.86 0.32 9.56
CA GLY A 337 14.98 1.18 8.77
C GLY A 337 14.03 2.00 9.61
N ARG A 338 13.30 2.91 8.95
CA ARG A 338 12.31 3.80 9.56
C ARG A 338 10.91 3.52 9.03
N SER A 339 9.91 3.96 9.77
CA SER A 339 8.52 3.92 9.34
C SER A 339 7.90 5.28 9.57
N TRP A 340 7.30 5.84 8.52
CA TRP A 340 6.73 7.18 8.52
C TRP A 340 5.29 7.11 8.03
N ARG A 341 4.38 7.70 8.83
CA ARG A 341 2.96 7.80 8.47
C ARG A 341 2.59 9.24 8.24
N VAL A 342 2.28 9.60 7.01
CA VAL A 342 1.97 10.96 6.61
C VAL A 342 0.46 11.09 6.38
N GLY A 343 -0.17 12.05 7.04
CA GLY A 343 -1.59 12.34 6.92
C GLY A 343 -1.86 13.81 6.64
N ASN A 344 -2.69 14.12 5.65
CA ASN A 344 -3.25 15.46 5.56
C ASN A 344 -4.17 15.70 6.77
N SER A 345 -4.14 16.92 7.27
CA SER A 345 -5.01 17.37 8.34
C SER A 345 -6.47 17.19 7.95
N GLY A 346 -7.25 16.55 8.81
CA GLY A 346 -8.65 16.23 8.56
C GLY A 346 -8.90 15.16 7.49
N ASP A 347 -7.87 14.45 7.01
CA ASP A 347 -8.07 13.29 6.16
C ASP A 347 -8.87 12.21 6.92
N PRO A 348 -10.10 11.89 6.47
CA PRO A 348 -10.97 10.95 7.18
C PRO A 348 -10.44 9.51 7.15
N VAL A 349 -9.64 9.13 6.15
CA VAL A 349 -9.11 7.76 6.04
C VAL A 349 -8.12 7.47 7.15
N THR A 350 -7.36 8.49 7.59
CA THR A 350 -6.46 8.34 8.75
C THR A 350 -7.19 8.11 10.07
N LYS A 351 -8.53 8.11 10.07
CA LYS A 351 -9.36 7.97 11.27
C LYS A 351 -10.19 6.68 11.25
N VAL A 352 -10.08 5.86 10.21
CA VAL A 352 -10.77 4.57 10.11
C VAL A 352 -9.81 3.37 10.25
N PRO A 353 -10.24 2.23 10.83
CA PRO A 353 -11.45 2.10 11.65
C PRO A 353 -11.47 3.10 12.83
N PRO A 354 -12.66 3.58 13.24
CA PRO A 354 -12.80 4.47 14.36
C PRO A 354 -12.43 3.76 15.66
N ALA A 355 -11.75 4.48 16.55
CA ALA A 355 -11.48 4.02 17.90
C ALA A 355 -12.63 4.46 18.81
N PHE A 356 -13.22 3.49 19.52
CA PHE A 356 -14.23 3.74 20.54
C PHE A 356 -13.66 3.28 21.89
N PRO A 357 -13.42 4.19 22.86
CA PRO A 357 -12.70 3.88 24.11
C PRO A 357 -13.20 2.66 24.93
N LEU A 358 -14.44 2.24 24.70
CA LEU A 358 -15.12 1.14 25.39
C LEU A 358 -15.36 -0.11 24.51
N ILE A 359 -15.18 -0.03 23.18
CA ILE A 359 -15.64 -1.09 22.25
C ILE A 359 -14.55 -1.50 21.26
N SER A 360 -13.69 -0.56 20.83
CA SER A 360 -12.62 -0.86 19.89
C SER A 360 -11.40 0.03 20.13
N THR A 361 -10.26 -0.62 20.31
CA THR A 361 -8.96 0.04 20.44
C THR A 361 -8.18 -0.18 19.17
N TRP A 362 -8.58 0.49 18.09
CA TRP A 362 -7.77 0.58 16.88
C TRP A 362 -6.69 1.62 17.11
N ASN A 363 -5.44 1.30 16.78
CA ASN A 363 -4.31 2.18 16.99
C ASN A 363 -3.47 2.27 15.71
N HIS A 364 -3.03 3.47 15.40
CA HIS A 364 -1.95 3.67 14.46
C HIS A 364 -0.62 3.20 15.05
N VAL A 365 0.25 2.71 14.18
CA VAL A 365 1.68 2.66 14.47
C VAL A 365 2.24 4.09 14.58
N ASP A 366 3.33 4.25 15.32
CA ASP A 366 3.91 5.57 15.65
C ASP A 366 4.59 6.26 14.44
N ASN A 367 5.30 7.37 14.71
CA ASN A 367 6.02 8.22 13.74
C ASN A 367 5.10 8.88 12.71
N GLY A 368 3.95 9.34 13.20
CA GLY A 368 2.99 10.08 12.39
C GLY A 368 3.40 11.54 12.16
N TRP A 369 3.12 12.05 10.97
CA TRP A 369 3.27 13.45 10.59
C TRP A 369 1.97 13.95 9.97
N LYS A 370 1.60 15.18 10.34
CA LYS A 370 0.44 15.88 9.81
C LYS A 370 0.89 16.97 8.85
N LEU A 371 0.26 16.99 7.69
CA LEU A 371 0.41 18.02 6.67
C LEU A 371 -0.80 18.95 6.67
N ASP A 372 -0.57 20.25 6.60
CA ASP A 372 -1.59 21.29 6.53
C ASP A 372 -1.23 22.24 5.38
N LYS A 373 -2.22 22.69 4.60
CA LYS A 373 -1.96 23.63 3.48
C LYS A 373 -1.29 24.90 4.02
N GLY A 374 -0.13 25.24 3.45
CA GLY A 374 0.61 26.46 3.78
C GLY A 374 1.26 26.47 5.17
N LYS A 375 1.30 25.35 5.89
CA LYS A 375 1.95 25.22 7.20
C LYS A 375 3.08 24.22 7.15
N ASP A 376 4.04 24.37 8.07
CA ASP A 376 5.09 23.38 8.26
C ASP A 376 4.49 22.05 8.76
N PRO A 377 5.04 20.90 8.34
CA PRO A 377 4.64 19.60 8.86
C PRO A 377 4.81 19.55 10.37
N VAL A 378 3.83 18.94 11.07
CA VAL A 378 3.89 18.77 12.52
C VAL A 378 3.80 17.29 12.89
N PRO A 379 4.58 16.81 13.87
CA PRO A 379 4.43 15.45 14.39
C PRO A 379 3.01 15.20 14.91
N LEU A 380 2.47 14.02 14.64
CA LEU A 380 1.26 13.54 15.28
C LEU A 380 1.61 12.94 16.64
N PRO A 381 0.73 13.08 17.65
CA PRO A 381 0.92 12.37 18.92
C PRO A 381 0.88 10.85 18.69
N THR A 382 1.66 10.12 19.48
CA THR A 382 1.65 8.66 19.46
C THR A 382 0.28 8.11 19.82
N GLU A 383 -0.18 7.09 19.09
CA GLU A 383 -1.37 6.32 19.47
C GLU A 383 -1.00 5.04 20.25
N VAL A 384 0.29 4.70 20.39
CA VAL A 384 0.76 3.47 21.07
C VAL A 384 0.38 3.49 22.54
N GLY A 385 -0.30 2.44 23.03
CA GLY A 385 -0.77 2.36 24.41
C GLY A 385 -1.84 3.39 24.79
N THR A 386 -2.42 4.09 23.81
CA THR A 386 -3.50 5.06 24.03
C THR A 386 -4.86 4.51 23.60
N LYS A 387 -5.94 5.19 23.98
CA LYS A 387 -7.28 5.00 23.41
C LYS A 387 -7.61 6.24 22.58
N PRO A 388 -7.41 6.23 21.25
CA PRO A 388 -7.60 7.41 20.43
C PRO A 388 -9.05 7.91 20.53
N SER A 389 -9.23 9.22 20.51
CA SER A 389 -10.56 9.81 20.49
C SER A 389 -11.24 9.57 19.13
N PHE A 390 -12.56 9.44 19.16
CA PHE A 390 -13.37 9.47 17.94
C PHE A 390 -13.24 10.84 17.28
N GLY A 391 -13.16 10.85 15.95
CA GLY A 391 -13.02 12.08 15.17
C GLY A 391 -12.98 11.73 13.69
N PHE A 392 -14.15 11.51 13.10
CA PHE A 392 -14.32 11.20 11.69
C PHE A 392 -15.30 12.19 11.07
N ASN A 393 -14.91 12.79 9.94
CA ASN A 393 -15.78 13.67 9.17
C ASN A 393 -15.74 13.25 7.70
N PRO A 394 -16.78 12.56 7.18
CA PRO A 394 -16.80 12.10 5.79
C PRO A 394 -16.88 13.26 4.79
N LEU A 395 -17.31 14.46 5.19
CA LEU A 395 -17.36 15.61 4.28
C LEU A 395 -15.96 16.11 3.88
N LEU A 396 -14.91 15.63 4.57
CA LEU A 396 -13.52 16.02 4.34
C LEU A 396 -12.76 15.07 3.40
N PHE A 397 -13.43 14.22 2.62
CA PHE A 397 -12.74 13.29 1.68
C PHE A 397 -11.85 14.00 0.65
N GLY A 398 -12.09 15.28 0.33
CA GLY A 398 -11.17 16.09 -0.48
C GLY A 398 -9.75 16.14 0.10
N ARG A 399 -9.60 16.01 1.43
CA ARG A 399 -8.32 15.98 2.12
C ARG A 399 -7.55 14.65 1.94
N HIS A 400 -8.22 13.60 1.44
CA HIS A 400 -7.59 12.33 1.06
C HIS A 400 -7.10 12.29 -0.40
N SER A 401 -7.13 13.44 -1.11
CA SER A 401 -6.67 13.52 -2.49
C SER A 401 -5.15 13.39 -2.60
N THR A 402 -4.68 12.54 -3.52
CA THR A 402 -3.26 12.42 -3.88
C THR A 402 -2.67 13.77 -4.32
N ALA A 403 -3.46 14.64 -4.95
CA ALA A 403 -3.01 15.98 -5.37
C ALA A 403 -2.69 16.88 -4.17
N LEU A 404 -3.51 16.82 -3.11
CA LEU A 404 -3.23 17.57 -1.88
C LEU A 404 -2.02 17.00 -1.15
N TYR A 405 -1.87 15.67 -1.10
CA TYR A 405 -0.65 15.04 -0.57
C TYR A 405 0.59 15.48 -1.35
N PHE A 406 0.53 15.51 -2.68
CA PHE A 406 1.64 15.98 -3.51
C PHE A 406 1.97 17.43 -3.22
N GLN A 407 0.97 18.32 -3.22
CA GLN A 407 1.16 19.73 -2.89
C GLN A 407 1.86 19.92 -1.55
N ASN A 408 1.35 19.27 -0.50
CA ASN A 408 1.88 19.47 0.85
C ASN A 408 3.26 18.85 1.04
N LEU A 409 3.54 17.68 0.45
CA LEU A 409 4.88 17.07 0.48
C LEU A 409 5.89 17.84 -0.35
N TYR A 410 5.49 18.34 -1.52
CA TYR A 410 6.34 19.21 -2.34
C TYR A 410 6.71 20.47 -1.55
N ASN A 411 5.71 21.08 -0.90
CA ASN A 411 5.92 22.23 -0.04
C ASN A 411 6.80 21.90 1.17
N ALA A 412 6.71 20.69 1.74
CA ALA A 412 7.58 20.26 2.84
C ALA A 412 9.02 19.96 2.41
N SER A 413 9.23 19.52 1.15
CA SER A 413 10.55 19.17 0.60
C SER A 413 11.30 20.36 0.00
N THR A 414 10.62 21.49 -0.24
CA THR A 414 11.25 22.67 -0.84
C THR A 414 11.38 23.86 0.13
N THR A 415 12.53 24.54 0.05
CA THR A 415 12.74 25.87 0.63
C THR A 415 12.28 26.99 -0.30
N GLY A 416 11.93 26.66 -1.55
CA GLY A 416 11.46 27.60 -2.56
C GLY A 416 10.00 28.02 -2.39
N PRO A 417 9.45 28.74 -3.40
CA PRO A 417 8.04 29.15 -3.40
C PRO A 417 7.12 27.95 -3.21
N LYS A 418 6.17 28.09 -2.29
CA LYS A 418 5.14 27.08 -2.08
C LYS A 418 4.20 27.07 -3.29
N ILE A 419 3.75 25.88 -3.66
CA ILE A 419 2.86 25.66 -4.80
C ILE A 419 1.43 25.48 -4.31
N GLU A 420 0.49 25.80 -5.18
CA GLU A 420 -0.90 25.37 -5.09
C GLU A 420 -1.23 24.52 -6.30
N VAL A 421 -1.80 23.33 -6.07
CA VAL A 421 -2.22 22.45 -7.15
C VAL A 421 -3.69 22.73 -7.45
N GLU A 422 -4.00 23.05 -8.70
CA GLU A 422 -5.38 23.26 -9.14
C GLU A 422 -6.23 22.00 -8.92
N GLY A 423 -7.50 22.19 -8.55
CA GLY A 423 -8.46 21.09 -8.37
C GLY A 423 -8.40 20.39 -7.01
N VAL A 424 -7.63 20.91 -6.04
CA VAL A 424 -7.85 20.57 -4.63
C VAL A 424 -9.17 21.20 -4.19
N PRO A 425 -10.17 20.41 -3.73
CA PRO A 425 -11.42 20.97 -3.23
C PRO A 425 -11.14 21.98 -2.12
N GLU A 426 -11.61 23.21 -2.27
CA GLU A 426 -11.60 24.16 -1.15
C GLU A 426 -12.48 23.60 -0.05
N ASP A 427 -12.01 23.70 1.21
CA ASP A 427 -12.88 23.39 2.34
C ASP A 427 -14.08 24.35 2.26
N PRO A 428 -15.32 23.88 2.39
CA PRO A 428 -16.47 24.77 2.41
C PRO A 428 -16.28 25.81 3.53
N GLU A 429 -16.11 27.08 3.14
CA GLU A 429 -15.83 28.17 4.07
C GLU A 429 -16.91 28.21 5.17
N GLY A 430 -16.47 28.20 6.44
CA GLY A 430 -17.36 28.36 7.60
C GLY A 430 -17.99 27.08 8.15
N PHE A 431 -17.67 25.88 7.64
CA PHE A 431 -18.14 24.64 8.27
C PHE A 431 -17.35 24.35 9.55
N LYS A 432 -17.90 24.76 10.71
CA LYS A 432 -17.49 24.21 12.00
C LYS A 432 -17.90 22.74 12.00
N ALA A 433 -16.92 21.83 12.09
CA ALA A 433 -17.20 20.40 12.21
C ALA A 433 -18.21 20.19 13.34
N GLY A 434 -19.46 19.88 12.99
CA GLY A 434 -20.40 19.33 13.96
C GLY A 434 -19.81 18.00 14.40
N GLU A 435 -19.43 17.89 15.66
CA GLU A 435 -19.01 16.61 16.22
C GLU A 435 -20.18 15.63 16.05
N ILE A 436 -19.99 14.59 15.23
CA ILE A 436 -20.82 13.40 15.36
C ILE A 436 -20.50 12.88 16.77
N THR A 437 -21.44 13.05 17.69
CA THR A 437 -21.25 12.64 19.07
C THR A 437 -21.13 11.11 19.14
N THR A 438 -20.42 10.62 20.15
CA THR A 438 -20.31 9.17 20.39
C THR A 438 -21.70 8.51 20.51
N GLU A 439 -22.70 9.23 21.03
CA GLU A 439 -24.09 8.76 21.12
C GLU A 439 -24.74 8.50 19.75
N ASN A 440 -24.55 9.39 18.77
CA ASN A 440 -25.11 9.21 17.43
C ASN A 440 -24.47 8.02 16.69
N ALA A 441 -23.15 7.85 16.82
CA ALA A 441 -22.44 6.72 16.22
C ALA A 441 -22.79 5.37 16.87
N LEU A 442 -23.01 5.36 18.19
CA LEU A 442 -23.43 4.15 18.92
C LEU A 442 -24.88 3.76 18.63
N ALA A 443 -25.77 4.73 18.40
CA ALA A 443 -27.15 4.46 18.01
C ALA A 443 -27.21 3.73 16.66
N GLU A 444 -26.43 4.17 15.67
CA GLU A 444 -26.35 3.50 14.36
C GLU A 444 -25.74 2.09 14.45
N LEU A 445 -24.77 1.87 15.34
CA LEU A 445 -24.15 0.54 15.56
C LEU A 445 -25.02 -0.41 16.41
N GLY A 446 -25.99 0.13 17.17
CA GLY A 446 -26.85 -0.63 18.06
C GLY A 446 -28.03 -1.32 17.35
N GLU A 447 -28.45 -0.81 16.19
CA GLU A 447 -29.60 -1.35 15.43
C GLU A 447 -29.26 -2.62 14.62
N GLU A 448 -27.97 -2.96 14.41
CA GLU A 448 -27.57 -4.17 13.66
C GLU A 448 -27.60 -5.48 14.49
N LYS A 449 -28.10 -5.48 15.74
CA LYS A 449 -28.15 -6.69 16.59
C LYS A 449 -29.40 -7.57 16.43
N GLU A 450 -30.36 -7.20 15.58
CA GLU A 450 -31.55 -8.02 15.32
C GLU A 450 -31.74 -8.32 13.82
N LEU A 451 -30.79 -9.03 13.19
CA LEU A 451 -31.02 -9.78 11.94
C LEU A 451 -30.15 -11.04 11.86
#